data_AF-A0A0F3NE42-F1
#
_entry.id   AF-A0A0F3NE42-F1
#
_cell.length_a   1.000
_cell.length_b   1.000
_cell.length_c   1.000
_cell.angle_alpha   90.00
_cell.angle_beta   90.00
_cell.angle_gamma   90.00
#
_symmetry.space_group_name_H-M   'P 1'
#
loop_
_entity.id
_entity.type
_entity.pdbx_description
1 polymer ?
#
loop_
_entity_poly.entity_id
_entity_poly.type
_entity_poly.pdbx_seq_one_letter_code
_entity_poly.pdbx_strand_id
1 'polypeptide(L)' 'MIQDILRDDNYVTRFAADGLSAMKLAYEREPDVVLLDTMFTG' A
#
# COMPACT_ATOMS: atom_id res chain seq x y z
N MET A 1 0.62 -6.42 -12.04
CA MET A 1 -0.18 -5.70 -11.03
C MET A 1 0.59 -4.42 -10.65
N ILE A 2 -0.03 -3.34 -10.16
CA ILE A 2 0.72 -2.08 -9.88
C ILE A 2 1.89 -2.29 -8.91
N GLN A 3 1.75 -3.23 -7.98
CA GLN A 3 2.80 -3.65 -7.06
C GLN A 3 4.06 -4.19 -7.76
N ASP A 4 3.90 -4.92 -8.86
CA ASP A 4 5.02 -5.51 -9.60
C ASP A 4 5.80 -4.43 -10.33
N ILE A 5 5.08 -3.50 -10.98
CA ILE A 5 5.67 -2.33 -11.67
C ILE A 5 6.55 -1.51 -10.70
N LEU A 6 6.03 -1.25 -9.50
CA LEU A 6 6.77 -0.50 -8.48
C LEU A 6 7.98 -1.29 -7.94
N ARG A 7 7.90 -2.62 -7.85
CA ARG A 7 9.04 -3.45 -7.43
C ARG A 7 10.15 -3.48 -8.49
N ASP A 8 9.78 -3.52 -9.76
CA ASP A 8 10.73 -3.47 -10.89
C ASP A 8 11.52 -2.14 -10.89
N ASP A 9 10.90 -1.06 -10.41
CA ASP A 9 11.54 0.25 -10.21
C ASP A 9 12.28 0.37 -8.84
N ASN A 10 12.51 -0.74 -8.14
CA ASN A 10 13.19 -0.84 -6.83
C ASN A 10 12.47 -0.18 -5.65
N TYR A 11 11.15 0.02 -5.71
CA TYR A 11 10.38 0.44 -4.55
C TYR A 11 10.08 -0.74 -3.60
N VAL A 12 10.17 -0.48 -2.29
CA VAL A 12 9.70 -1.42 -1.27
C VAL A 12 8.19 -1.27 -1.12
N THR A 13 7.44 -2.24 -1.64
CA THR A 13 5.98 -2.20 -1.62
C THR A 13 5.36 -3.12 -0.57
N ARG A 14 4.33 -2.63 0.10
CA ARG A 14 3.44 -3.40 0.98
C ARG A 14 2.01 -3.27 0.48
N PHE A 15 1.23 -4.34 0.61
CA PHE A 15 -0.16 -4.40 0.16
C PHE A 15 -1.10 -4.54 1.35
N ALA A 16 -2.22 -3.82 1.29
CA ALA A 16 -3.32 -3.91 2.26
C ALA A 16 -4.61 -4.19 1.49
N ALA A 17 -5.39 -5.16 1.98
CA ALA A 17 -6.66 -5.54 1.36
C ALA A 17 -7.84 -4.73 1.88
N ASP A 18 -7.63 -3.88 2.89
CA ASP A 18 -8.68 -3.10 3.56
C ASP A 18 -8.06 -1.93 4.35
N GLY A 19 -8.90 -1.00 4.79
CA GLY A 19 -8.44 0.19 5.53
C GLY A 19 -7.82 -0.12 6.90
N LEU A 20 -8.27 -1.16 7.59
CA LEU A 20 -7.73 -1.54 8.91
C LEU A 20 -6.33 -2.13 8.77
N SER A 21 -6.09 -3.00 7.79
CA SER A 21 -4.76 -3.53 7.49
C SER A 21 -3.83 -2.43 6.96
N ALA A 22 -4.34 -1.50 6.14
CA ALA A 22 -3.57 -0.35 5.67
C ALA A 22 -3.08 0.55 6.82
N MET A 23 -3.97 0.86 7.77
CA MET A 23 -3.64 1.62 8.96
C MET A 23 -2.54 0.95 9.78
N LYS A 24 -2.64 -0.36 10.04
CA LYS A 24 -1.61 -1.10 10.77
C LYS A 24 -0.24 -1.03 10.08
N LEU A 25 -0.19 -1.25 8.76
CA LEU A 25 1.05 -1.21 8.00
C LEU A 25 1.71 0.17 7.99
N ALA A 26 0.90 1.24 7.92
CA ALA A 26 1.38 2.62 7.95
C ALA A 26 1.92 3.01 9.34
N TYR A 27 1.31 2.51 10.42
CA TYR A 27 1.80 2.72 11.78
C TYR A 27 3.06 1.92 12.10
N GLU A 28 3.15 0.67 11.65
CA GLU A 28 4.34 -0.17 11.87
C GLU A 28 5.58 0.38 11.18
N ARG A 29 5.40 1.01 10.02
CA ARG A 29 6.48 1.72 9.31
C ARG A 29 5.89 2.82 8.46
N GLU A 30 6.31 4.04 8.73
CA GLU A 30 5.90 5.21 7.97
C GLU A 30 6.31 5.06 6.49
N PRO A 31 5.35 5.06 5.55
CA PRO A 31 5.64 4.99 4.13
C PRO A 31 5.89 6.39 3.55
N ASP A 32 6.77 6.48 2.54
CA ASP A 32 6.99 7.74 1.81
C ASP A 32 5.76 8.12 0.95
N VAL A 33 5.02 7.12 0.47
CA VAL A 33 3.85 7.28 -0.41
C VAL A 33 2.78 6.23 -0.06
N VAL A 34 1.51 6.64 -0.07
CA VAL A 34 0.35 5.73 0.04
C VAL A 34 -0.48 5.85 -1.22
N LEU A 35 -0.73 4.71 -1.89
CA LEU A 35 -1.62 4.62 -3.05
C LEU A 35 -2.95 4.03 -2.59
N LEU A 36 -4.02 4.82 -2.64
CA LEU A 36 -5.36 4.45 -2.20
C LEU A 36 -6.33 4.47 -3.38
N ASP A 37 -7.24 3.51 -3.43
CA ASP A 37 -8.44 3.66 -4.24
C ASP A 37 -9.42 4.59 -3.51
N THR A 38 -10.02 5.52 -4.26
CA THR A 38 -11.03 6.45 -3.73
C THR A 38 -12.33 5.75 -3.31
N MET A 39 -12.63 4.59 -3.91
CA MET A 39 -13.83 3.82 -3.61
C MET A 39 -13.43 2.40 -3.22
N PHE A 40 -13.20 2.21 -1.93
CA PHE A 40 -12.96 0.90 -1.37
C PHE A 40 -14.27 0.34 -0.80
N THR A 41 -15.01 -0.44 -1.59
CA THR A 41 -16.05 -1.31 -1.04
C THR A 41 -15.35 -2.52 -0.42
N GLY A 42 -15.25 -2.54 0.90
CA GLY A 42 -14.73 -3.69 1.65
C GLY A 42 -15.52 -4.96 1.41
#